data_AF-A0A1J4UU58-F1
#
_entry.id   AF-A0A1J4UU58-F1
#
_cell.length_a   1.000
_cell.length_b   1.000
_cell.length_c   1.000
_cell.angle_alpha   90.00
_cell.angle_beta   90.00
_cell.angle_gamma   90.00
#
_symmetry.space_group_name_H-M   'P 1'
#
loop_
_entity.id
_entity.type
_entity.pdbx_description
1 polymer ?
#
loop_
_entity_poly.entity_id
_entity_poly.type
_entity_poly.pdbx_seq_one_letter_code
_entity_poly.pdbx_strand_id
1 'polypeptide(L)'
;MEEKFRLIAAAVLFAGVLAVASQAYAYKNMENELAPWYGPMISQDEIAAAMWADENLAHWQLFSADLFACEMLTAVARQYCSVGGAWELADNANQRFADNEKVFTTPSALEAWQLSKKYGVKYVLVEARQSFYGYGYKLPNAGKFSDTKYFRLIHRVGRASVYEVVGA
;
A
#
# COMPACT_ATOMS: atom_id res chain seq x y z
N MET A 1 -17.09 -28.54 -52.16
CA MET A 1 -15.72 -28.45 -51.59
C MET A 1 -15.39 -27.02 -51.18
N GLU A 2 -15.74 -26.04 -52.02
CA GLU A 2 -15.48 -24.61 -51.80
C GLU A 2 -16.16 -23.99 -50.56
N GLU A 3 -17.42 -24.36 -50.28
CA GLU A 3 -18.16 -23.84 -49.11
C GLU A 3 -17.56 -24.27 -47.77
N LYS A 4 -17.16 -25.55 -47.67
CA LYS A 4 -16.45 -26.06 -46.47
C LYS A 4 -15.14 -25.32 -46.25
N PHE A 5 -14.41 -25.01 -47.33
CA PHE A 5 -13.17 -24.24 -47.24
C PHE A 5 -13.42 -22.81 -46.76
N ARG A 6 -14.48 -22.14 -47.25
CA ARG A 6 -14.89 -20.81 -46.78
C ARG A 6 -15.28 -20.80 -45.30
N LEU A 7 -16.03 -21.81 -44.84
CA LEU A 7 -16.41 -21.95 -43.43
C LEU A 7 -15.20 -22.17 -42.53
N ILE A 8 -14.25 -23.02 -42.94
CA ILE A 8 -13.00 -23.25 -42.21
C ILE A 8 -12.17 -21.95 -42.16
N ALA A 9 -12.01 -21.26 -43.29
CA ALA A 9 -11.27 -20.00 -43.35
C ALA A 9 -11.91 -18.93 -42.44
N ALA A 10 -13.24 -18.80 -42.44
CA ALA A 10 -13.96 -17.88 -41.57
C ALA A 10 -13.80 -18.23 -40.08
N ALA A 11 -13.85 -19.52 -39.73
CA ALA A 11 -13.64 -19.97 -38.36
C ALA A 11 -12.21 -19.69 -37.88
N VAL A 12 -11.20 -19.92 -38.72
CA VAL A 12 -9.79 -19.61 -38.40
C VAL A 12 -9.58 -18.12 -38.23
N LEU A 13 -10.14 -17.29 -39.11
CA LEU A 13 -10.09 -15.83 -38.99
C LEU A 13 -10.75 -15.35 -37.70
N PHE A 14 -11.95 -15.86 -37.39
CA PHE A 14 -12.67 -15.50 -36.18
C PHE A 14 -11.88 -15.90 -34.91
N ALA A 15 -11.32 -17.11 -34.88
CA ALA A 15 -10.47 -17.55 -33.78
C ALA A 15 -9.20 -16.67 -33.64
N GLY A 16 -8.58 -16.29 -34.76
CA GLY A 16 -7.45 -15.36 -34.77
C GLY A 16 -7.80 -13.99 -34.21
N VAL A 17 -8.93 -13.41 -34.63
CA VAL A 17 -9.43 -12.13 -34.10
C VAL A 17 -9.71 -12.22 -32.60
N LEU A 18 -10.37 -13.29 -32.14
CA LEU A 18 -10.62 -13.51 -30.71
C LEU A 18 -9.34 -13.65 -29.90
N ALA A 19 -8.32 -14.35 -30.43
CA ALA A 19 -7.04 -14.50 -29.76
C ALA A 19 -6.28 -13.16 -29.64
N VAL A 20 -6.29 -12.34 -30.69
CA VAL A 20 -5.67 -11.01 -30.65
C VAL A 20 -6.43 -10.09 -29.70
N ALA A 21 -7.76 -10.10 -29.73
CA ALA A 21 -8.58 -9.30 -28.82
C ALA A 21 -8.39 -9.68 -27.35
N SER A 22 -8.31 -10.98 -27.05
CA SER A 22 -8.08 -11.46 -25.68
C SER A 22 -6.68 -11.12 -25.18
N GLN A 23 -5.65 -11.24 -26.03
CA GLN A 23 -4.28 -10.82 -25.70
C GLN A 23 -4.19 -9.31 -25.47
N ALA A 24 -4.81 -8.49 -26.32
CA ALA A 24 -4.84 -7.04 -26.16
C ALA A 24 -5.53 -6.63 -24.84
N TYR A 25 -6.65 -7.30 -24.50
CA TYR A 25 -7.32 -7.10 -23.22
C TYR A 25 -6.45 -7.50 -22.03
N ALA A 26 -5.83 -8.69 -22.09
CA ALA A 26 -4.94 -9.17 -21.03
C ALA A 26 -3.72 -8.26 -20.84
N TYR A 27 -3.09 -7.83 -21.94
CA TYR A 27 -1.95 -6.92 -21.91
C TYR A 27 -2.33 -5.57 -21.27
N LYS A 28 -3.45 -4.97 -21.68
CA LYS A 28 -3.92 -3.70 -21.11
C LYS A 28 -4.23 -3.82 -19.61
N ASN A 29 -4.86 -4.91 -19.19
CA ASN A 29 -5.10 -5.13 -17.75
C ASN A 29 -3.79 -5.32 -16.99
N MET A 30 -2.88 -6.13 -17.51
CA MET A 30 -1.57 -6.35 -16.90
C MET A 30 -0.77 -5.05 -16.82
N GLU A 31 -0.79 -4.21 -17.86
CA GLU A 31 -0.15 -2.90 -17.86
C GLU A 31 -0.74 -1.99 -16.77
N ASN A 32 -2.05 -1.95 -16.60
CA ASN A 32 -2.67 -1.14 -15.54
C ASN A 32 -2.29 -1.61 -14.12
N GLU A 33 -2.21 -2.92 -13.89
CA GLU A 33 -1.84 -3.50 -12.60
C GLU A 33 -0.34 -3.34 -12.30
N LEU A 34 0.50 -3.40 -13.34
CA LEU A 34 1.96 -3.28 -13.23
C LEU A 34 2.45 -1.83 -13.34
N ALA A 35 1.66 -0.91 -13.89
CA ALA A 35 2.06 0.48 -14.08
C ALA A 35 2.62 1.15 -12.80
N PRO A 36 2.01 0.95 -11.60
CA PRO A 36 2.58 1.47 -10.36
C PRO A 36 3.98 0.92 -10.04
N TRP A 37 4.33 -0.26 -10.53
CA TRP A 37 5.62 -0.94 -10.28
C TRP A 37 6.77 -0.48 -11.16
N TYR A 38 6.52 0.24 -12.24
CA TYR A 38 7.57 0.77 -13.11
C TYR A 38 8.14 2.10 -12.62
N GLY A 39 7.53 2.73 -11.61
CA GLY A 39 8.02 3.95 -10.97
C GLY A 39 8.66 3.70 -9.60
N PRO A 40 9.31 4.73 -9.03
CA PRO A 40 9.74 4.66 -7.64
C PRO A 40 8.51 4.50 -6.73
N MET A 41 8.41 3.34 -6.08
CA MET A 41 7.33 3.03 -5.13
C MET A 41 7.36 3.90 -3.88
N ILE A 42 8.55 4.42 -3.55
CA ILE A 42 8.84 5.23 -2.39
C ILE A 42 9.33 6.59 -2.86
N SER A 43 8.77 7.65 -2.29
CA SER A 43 9.19 9.01 -2.56
C SER A 43 10.45 9.40 -1.78
N GLN A 44 11.15 10.43 -2.25
CA GLN A 44 12.28 11.02 -1.51
C GLN A 44 11.87 11.58 -0.15
N ASP A 45 10.64 12.09 -0.04
CA ASP A 45 10.07 12.58 1.22
C ASP A 45 9.89 11.44 2.24
N GLU A 46 9.46 10.26 1.80
CA GLU A 46 9.35 9.07 2.66
C GLU A 46 10.71 8.57 3.13
N ILE A 47 11.73 8.59 2.25
CA ILE A 47 13.11 8.25 2.63
C ILE A 47 13.62 9.25 3.68
N ALA A 48 13.42 10.55 3.46
CA ALA A 48 13.84 11.57 4.41
C ALA A 48 13.14 11.42 5.77
N ALA A 49 11.84 11.10 5.76
CA ALA A 49 11.07 10.83 6.99
C ALA A 49 11.60 9.59 7.73
N ALA A 50 12.00 8.53 7.01
CA ALA A 50 12.60 7.35 7.60
C ALA A 50 13.99 7.62 8.18
N MET A 51 14.84 8.37 7.48
CA MET A 51 16.15 8.79 8.01
C MET A 51 15.98 9.62 9.29
N TRP A 52 15.03 10.56 9.31
CA TRP A 52 14.70 11.30 10.53
C TRP A 52 14.25 10.37 11.66
N ALA A 53 13.43 9.35 11.36
CA ALA A 53 12.98 8.38 12.35
C ALA A 53 14.13 7.55 12.94
N ASP A 54 15.13 7.16 12.14
CA ASP A 54 16.34 6.45 12.62
C ASP A 54 17.12 7.28 13.66
N GLU A 55 17.20 8.60 13.43
CA GLU A 55 17.99 9.51 14.26
C GLU A 55 17.25 9.97 15.53
N ASN A 56 15.91 9.98 15.50
CA ASN A 56 15.10 10.67 16.52
C ASN A 56 14.18 9.77 17.32
N LEU A 57 13.95 8.52 16.90
CA LEU A 57 13.09 7.57 17.59
C LEU A 57 13.88 6.38 18.11
N ALA A 58 13.35 5.72 19.14
CA ALA A 58 13.88 4.42 19.52
C ALA A 58 13.74 3.44 18.34
N HIS A 59 14.69 2.52 18.19
CA HIS A 59 14.58 1.45 17.20
C HIS A 59 13.52 0.42 17.60
N TRP A 60 13.16 -0.43 16.65
CA TRP A 60 12.28 -1.58 16.85
C TRP A 60 10.89 -1.19 17.36
N GLN A 61 10.43 0.02 17.04
CA GLN A 61 9.07 0.46 17.30
C GLN A 61 8.17 0.01 16.15
N LEU A 62 6.93 -0.30 16.47
CA LEU A 62 5.97 -0.75 15.46
C LEU A 62 5.35 0.45 14.75
N PHE A 63 5.64 0.59 13.47
CA PHE A 63 5.02 1.54 12.56
C PHE A 63 3.80 0.91 11.87
N SER A 64 2.89 1.77 11.43
CA SER A 64 1.92 1.47 10.38
C SER A 64 2.22 2.37 9.18
N ALA A 65 2.36 1.76 8.01
CA ALA A 65 2.60 2.43 6.73
C ALA A 65 2.00 1.58 5.60
N ASP A 66 2.20 1.99 4.34
CA ASP A 66 1.99 1.09 3.22
C ASP A 66 3.08 0.01 3.11
N LEU A 67 2.80 -1.06 2.37
CA LEU A 67 3.67 -2.22 2.25
C LEU A 67 5.12 -1.86 1.89
N PHE A 68 5.34 -1.01 0.90
CA PHE A 68 6.69 -0.66 0.47
C PHE A 68 7.36 0.26 1.48
N ALA A 69 6.62 1.21 2.04
CA ALA A 69 7.14 2.12 3.05
C ALA A 69 7.55 1.35 4.31
N CYS A 70 6.86 0.26 4.62
CA CYS A 70 7.23 -0.66 5.69
C CYS A 70 8.56 -1.39 5.44
N GLU A 71 8.82 -1.87 4.21
CA GLU A 71 10.14 -2.43 3.86
C GLU A 71 11.24 -1.38 4.05
N MET A 72 10.99 -0.17 3.53
CA MET A 72 11.93 0.94 3.65
C MET A 72 12.20 1.31 5.11
N LEU A 73 11.16 1.42 5.95
CA LEU A 73 11.32 1.72 7.39
C LEU A 73 12.15 0.66 8.12
N THR A 74 12.01 -0.61 7.73
CA THR A 74 12.83 -1.70 8.27
C THR A 74 14.30 -1.53 7.87
N ALA A 75 14.55 -1.23 6.60
CA ALA A 75 15.91 -1.11 6.06
C ALA A 75 16.63 0.18 6.47
N VAL A 76 15.92 1.31 6.51
CA VAL A 76 16.50 2.65 6.71
C VAL A 76 16.45 3.08 8.17
N ALA A 77 15.38 2.76 8.89
CA ALA A 77 15.10 3.30 10.23
C ALA A 77 15.12 2.25 11.35
N ARG A 78 15.41 0.98 11.01
CA ARG A 78 15.43 -0.17 11.95
C ARG A 78 14.13 -0.28 12.75
N GLN A 79 12.99 -0.01 12.09
CA GLN A 79 11.66 -0.10 12.68
C GLN A 79 10.96 -1.39 12.28
N TYR A 80 10.00 -1.83 13.09
CA TYR A 80 9.04 -2.86 12.67
C TYR A 80 7.87 -2.20 11.98
N CYS A 81 7.15 -2.96 11.14
CA CYS A 81 5.93 -2.45 10.52
C CYS A 81 4.76 -3.42 10.64
N SER A 82 3.54 -2.88 10.58
CA SER A 82 2.29 -3.61 10.71
C SER A 82 1.99 -4.54 9.53
N VAL A 83 2.52 -4.21 8.36
CA VAL A 83 2.53 -5.00 7.11
C VAL A 83 3.94 -4.88 6.50
N GLY A 84 4.38 -5.75 5.61
CA GLY A 84 5.78 -5.74 5.08
C GLY A 84 6.43 -7.13 5.14
N GLY A 85 7.70 -7.28 4.79
CA GLY A 85 8.30 -8.52 4.27
C GLY A 85 8.42 -9.71 5.21
N ALA A 86 7.91 -9.59 6.44
CA ALA A 86 7.75 -10.68 7.39
C ALA A 86 6.29 -10.82 7.86
N TRP A 87 5.33 -10.26 7.12
CA TRP A 87 3.92 -10.24 7.46
C TRP A 87 3.32 -11.64 7.55
N GLU A 88 3.85 -12.57 6.78
CA GLU A 88 3.50 -13.98 6.80
C GLU A 88 3.81 -14.66 8.14
N LEU A 89 4.66 -14.04 8.97
CA LEU A 89 4.99 -14.50 10.32
C LEU A 89 4.05 -13.91 11.39
N ALA A 90 3.15 -12.98 11.02
CA ALA A 90 2.19 -12.41 11.95
C ALA A 90 0.98 -13.33 12.16
N ASP A 91 0.53 -13.45 13.41
CA ASP A 91 -0.75 -14.09 13.71
C ASP A 91 -1.88 -13.37 12.98
N ASN A 92 -2.78 -14.13 12.35
CA ASN A 92 -3.92 -13.63 11.58
C ASN A 92 -3.53 -12.59 10.51
N ALA A 93 -2.46 -12.89 9.76
CA ALA A 93 -1.90 -12.06 8.70
C ALA A 93 -2.94 -11.38 7.79
N ASN A 94 -3.94 -12.12 7.31
CA ASN A 94 -5.03 -11.59 6.47
C ASN A 94 -5.84 -10.49 7.19
N GLN A 95 -6.19 -10.70 8.46
CA GLN A 95 -6.92 -9.69 9.24
C GLN A 95 -6.04 -8.47 9.49
N ARG A 96 -4.75 -8.66 9.76
CA ARG A 96 -3.80 -7.55 9.97
C ARG A 96 -3.65 -6.69 8.71
N PHE A 97 -3.64 -7.31 7.53
CA PHE A 97 -3.69 -6.61 6.25
C PHE A 97 -4.96 -5.78 6.07
N ALA A 98 -6.13 -6.39 6.30
CA ALA A 98 -7.41 -5.71 6.22
C ALA A 98 -7.51 -4.54 7.22
N ASP A 99 -7.01 -4.74 8.44
CA ASP A 99 -7.01 -3.72 9.48
C ASP A 99 -6.02 -2.59 9.17
N ASN A 100 -4.82 -2.89 8.68
CA ASN A 100 -3.87 -1.87 8.26
C ASN A 100 -4.45 -1.02 7.13
N GLU A 101 -5.03 -1.65 6.12
CA GLU A 101 -5.75 -0.93 5.07
C GLU A 101 -6.84 -0.03 5.65
N LYS A 102 -7.60 -0.53 6.63
CA LYS A 102 -8.67 0.23 7.27
C LYS A 102 -8.13 1.42 8.07
N VAL A 103 -6.96 1.32 8.73
CA VAL A 103 -6.26 2.45 9.37
C VAL A 103 -6.08 3.60 8.38
N PHE A 104 -5.71 3.32 7.13
CA PHE A 104 -5.50 4.38 6.13
C PHE A 104 -6.77 4.81 5.40
N THR A 105 -7.75 3.92 5.22
CA THR A 105 -8.92 4.18 4.36
C THR A 105 -10.20 4.55 5.09
N THR A 106 -10.33 4.30 6.40
CA THR A 106 -11.47 4.84 7.16
C THR A 106 -11.41 6.38 7.19
N PRO A 107 -12.56 7.09 7.17
CA PRO A 107 -12.61 8.52 7.50
C PRO A 107 -12.59 8.78 9.02
N SER A 108 -12.80 7.76 9.87
CA SER A 108 -12.91 7.91 11.33
C SER A 108 -11.55 7.88 12.02
N ALA A 109 -11.15 8.97 12.68
CA ALA A 109 -9.92 9.01 13.47
C ALA A 109 -9.94 8.00 14.64
N LEU A 110 -11.10 7.86 15.30
CA LEU A 110 -11.28 6.90 16.39
C LEU A 110 -11.07 5.46 15.92
N GLU A 111 -11.63 5.07 14.78
CA GLU A 111 -11.50 3.70 14.26
C GLU A 111 -10.04 3.41 13.88
N ALA A 112 -9.37 4.33 13.18
CA ALA A 112 -7.95 4.18 12.84
C ALA A 112 -7.07 4.06 14.09
N TRP A 113 -7.38 4.82 15.14
CA TRP A 113 -6.68 4.75 16.41
C TRP A 113 -6.91 3.43 17.15
N GLN A 114 -8.15 2.95 17.21
CA GLN A 114 -8.47 1.65 17.82
C GLN A 114 -7.73 0.51 17.13
N LEU A 115 -7.67 0.51 15.79
CA LEU A 115 -6.93 -0.46 15.01
C LEU A 115 -5.41 -0.35 15.23
N SER A 116 -4.89 0.87 15.31
CA SER A 116 -3.47 1.09 15.63
C SER A 116 -3.12 0.54 17.03
N LYS A 117 -3.97 0.83 18.02
CA LYS A 117 -3.82 0.34 19.41
C LYS A 117 -3.95 -1.18 19.51
N LYS A 118 -4.85 -1.81 18.74
CA LYS A 118 -5.04 -3.26 18.70
C LYS A 118 -3.73 -4.03 18.47
N TYR A 119 -2.85 -3.48 17.64
CA TYR A 119 -1.57 -4.11 17.30
C TYR A 119 -0.35 -3.49 18.01
N GLY A 120 -0.56 -2.50 18.88
CA GLY A 120 0.54 -1.79 19.55
C GLY A 120 1.36 -0.90 18.61
N VAL A 121 0.76 -0.39 17.53
CA VAL A 121 1.39 0.59 16.63
C VAL A 121 1.70 1.86 17.41
N LYS A 122 2.97 2.28 17.40
CA LYS A 122 3.45 3.52 18.03
C LYS A 122 3.42 4.71 17.08
N TYR A 123 3.72 4.47 15.81
CA TYR A 123 3.83 5.53 14.81
C TYR A 123 3.10 5.17 13.52
N VAL A 124 2.63 6.17 12.80
CA VAL A 124 2.02 6.04 11.48
C VAL A 124 2.78 6.94 10.50
N LEU A 125 3.29 6.36 9.42
CA LEU A 125 3.85 7.11 8.29
C LEU A 125 2.78 7.25 7.21
N VAL A 126 2.47 8.49 6.84
CA VAL A 126 1.43 8.82 5.85
C VAL A 126 2.05 9.65 4.74
N GLU A 127 1.87 9.21 3.50
CA GLU A 127 2.21 9.96 2.29
C GLU A 127 0.92 10.17 1.48
N ALA A 128 0.71 11.38 0.95
CA ALA A 128 -0.49 11.73 0.18
C ALA A 128 -0.44 11.21 -1.27
N ARG A 129 -0.27 9.90 -1.45
CA ARG A 129 -0.24 9.21 -2.75
C ARG A 129 -1.09 7.92 -2.72
N GLN A 130 -1.32 7.35 -3.91
CA GLN A 130 -1.83 5.98 -3.97
C GLN A 130 -0.76 5.02 -3.45
N SER A 131 -1.11 4.23 -2.45
CA SER A 131 -0.19 3.28 -1.83
C SER A 131 -0.89 1.96 -1.52
N PHE A 132 -0.09 0.94 -1.25
CA PHE A 132 -0.53 -0.43 -1.01
C PHE A 132 -0.66 -0.69 0.50
N TYR A 133 -1.75 -0.23 1.11
CA TYR A 133 -1.96 -0.34 2.57
C TYR A 133 -2.44 -1.73 3.04
N GLY A 134 -2.82 -2.60 2.11
CA GLY A 134 -3.25 -3.97 2.38
C GLY A 134 -3.60 -4.72 1.10
N TYR A 135 -4.73 -4.40 0.46
CA TYR A 135 -5.19 -5.06 -0.76
C TYR A 135 -5.35 -4.07 -1.92
N GLY A 136 -4.36 -3.98 -2.80
CA GLY A 136 -4.42 -3.07 -3.96
C GLY A 136 -4.12 -1.61 -3.59
N TYR A 137 -3.98 -0.77 -4.62
CA TYR A 137 -3.61 0.63 -4.46
C TYR A 137 -4.82 1.48 -4.05
N LYS A 138 -4.67 2.25 -2.97
CA LYS A 138 -5.72 3.12 -2.43
C LYS A 138 -5.16 4.49 -2.07
N LEU A 139 -6.00 5.52 -2.15
CA LEU A 139 -5.70 6.83 -1.57
C LEU A 139 -6.01 6.81 -0.08
N PRO A 140 -5.12 7.34 0.78
CA PRO A 140 -5.39 7.43 2.21
C PRO A 140 -6.39 8.55 2.51
N ASN A 141 -7.28 8.32 3.47
CA ASN A 141 -8.06 9.38 4.11
C ASN A 141 -7.19 10.11 5.14
N ALA A 142 -6.18 10.85 4.69
CA ALA A 142 -5.11 11.39 5.54
C ALA A 142 -5.57 12.44 6.56
N GLY A 143 -6.66 13.18 6.27
CA GLY A 143 -7.14 14.27 7.12
C GLY A 143 -7.48 13.86 8.56
N LYS A 144 -7.83 12.58 8.79
CA LYS A 144 -8.18 12.07 10.12
C LYS A 144 -6.99 12.04 11.10
N PHE A 145 -5.76 11.94 10.59
CA PHE A 145 -4.56 11.93 11.43
C PHE A 145 -4.25 13.30 12.06
N SER A 146 -4.98 14.34 11.66
CA SER A 146 -4.91 15.67 12.28
C SER A 146 -5.75 15.78 13.56
N ASP A 147 -6.56 14.77 13.92
CA ASP A 147 -7.29 14.76 15.20
C ASP A 147 -6.33 14.46 16.36
N THR A 148 -5.98 15.50 17.10
CA THR A 148 -4.99 15.46 18.18
C THR A 148 -5.43 14.64 19.39
N LYS A 149 -6.70 14.22 19.47
CA LYS A 149 -7.15 13.27 20.50
C LYS A 149 -6.56 11.87 20.28
N TYR A 150 -6.22 11.56 19.03
CA TYR A 150 -5.86 10.21 18.59
C TYR A 150 -4.46 10.12 18.01
N PHE A 151 -4.00 11.17 17.33
CA PHE A 151 -2.71 11.19 16.64
C PHE A 151 -2.01 12.52 16.86
N ARG A 152 -0.68 12.49 17.04
CA ARG A 152 0.15 13.68 17.19
C ARG A 152 1.15 13.73 16.05
N LEU A 153 1.10 14.77 15.21
CA LEU A 153 2.13 14.99 14.20
C LEU A 153 3.47 15.26 14.90
N ILE A 154 4.49 14.43 14.65
CA ILE A 154 5.82 14.58 15.25
C ILE A 154 6.89 14.96 14.23
N HIS A 155 6.66 14.68 12.95
CA HIS A 155 7.54 15.11 11.88
C HIS A 155 6.79 15.24 10.56
N ARG A 156 7.20 16.21 9.74
CA ARG A 156 6.72 16.38 8.38
C ARG A 156 7.86 16.84 7.49
N VAL A 157 8.02 16.18 6.36
CA VAL A 157 8.96 16.55 5.30
C VAL A 157 8.24 16.43 3.97
N GLY A 158 8.11 17.54 3.25
CA GLY A 158 7.33 17.60 2.01
C GLY A 158 5.90 17.06 2.20
N ARG A 159 5.61 15.96 1.50
CA ARG A 159 4.31 15.27 1.53
C ARG A 159 4.23 14.12 2.56
N ALA A 160 5.35 13.71 3.14
CA ALA A 160 5.41 12.65 4.13
C ALA A 160 5.19 13.22 5.54
N SER A 161 4.37 12.54 6.33
CA SER A 161 4.05 12.91 7.71
C SER A 161 4.17 11.71 8.63
N VAL A 162 4.90 11.86 9.73
CA VAL A 162 5.00 10.87 10.80
C VAL A 162 4.14 11.33 11.96
N TYR A 163 3.19 10.47 12.34
CA TYR A 163 2.30 10.68 13.47
C TYR A 163 2.64 9.70 14.58
N GLU A 164 2.64 10.14 15.82
CA GLU A 164 2.59 9.28 17.00
C GLU A 164 1.13 8.94 17.32
N VAL A 165 0.88 7.68 17.67
CA VAL A 165 -0.43 7.20 18.13
C VAL A 165 -0.58 7.55 19.62
N VAL A 166 -1.57 8.37 19.95
CA VAL A 166 -1.75 8.88 21.33
C VAL A 166 -2.10 7.74 22.28
N GLY A 167 -1.35 7.66 23.38
CA GLY A 167 -1.53 6.64 24.42
C GLY A 167 -1.11 5.23 23.98
N ALA A 168 -0.34 5.10 22.90
CA ALA A 168 0.18 3.83 22.39
C ALA A 168 1.18 3.16 23.31
#